data_AF-A0AAX3KXJ9-F1
#
_entry.id   AF-A0AAX3KXJ9-F1
#
_cell.length_a   1.000
_cell.length_b   1.000
_cell.length_c   1.000
_cell.angle_alpha   90.00
_cell.angle_beta   90.00
_cell.angle_gamma   90.00
#
_symmetry.space_group_name_H-M   'P 1'
#
loop_
_entity.id
_entity.type
_entity.pdbx_description
1 polymer ?
#
loop_
_entity_poly.entity_id
_entity_poly.type
_entity_poly.pdbx_seq_one_letter_code
_entity_poly.pdbx_strand_id
1 'polypeptide(L)'
;MDLPALLTRLHAIRDANAWRRYHNPKNLAMAASVEMAELVEIFQWKSDAEARALSATEREHAGQEIADVLLYLLQLGSELELDVEQAVLAKLADNERRFLP
;
A
#
# COMPACT_ATOMS: atom_id res chain seq x y z
N MET A 1 14.46 1.09 -0.20
CA MET A 1 13.62 1.81 -1.19
C MET A 1 13.69 3.28 -0.82
N ASP A 2 13.92 4.18 -1.76
CA ASP A 2 13.97 5.61 -1.46
C ASP A 2 12.53 6.17 -1.45
N LEU A 3 11.91 6.21 -0.27
CA LEU A 3 10.52 6.68 -0.10
C LEU A 3 10.37 8.17 -0.49
N PRO A 4 11.29 9.08 -0.10
CA PRO A 4 11.24 10.46 -0.59
C PRO A 4 11.26 10.57 -2.12
N ALA A 5 12.10 9.78 -2.81
CA ALA A 5 12.13 9.78 -4.27
C ALA A 5 10.84 9.25 -4.90
N LEU A 6 10.23 8.21 -4.31
CA LEU A 6 8.93 7.71 -4.76
C LEU A 6 7.80 8.72 -4.55
N LEU A 7 7.71 9.34 -3.37
CA LEU A 7 6.72 10.38 -3.09
C LEU A 7 6.86 11.57 -4.05
N THR A 8 8.09 11.98 -4.34
CA THR A 8 8.35 13.02 -5.35
C THR A 8 7.74 12.67 -6.70
N ARG A 9 7.90 11.41 -7.15
CA ARG A 9 7.33 10.94 -8.42
C ARG A 9 5.80 10.84 -8.37
N LEU A 10 5.22 10.38 -7.26
CA LEU A 10 3.76 10.32 -7.07
C LEU A 10 3.13 11.71 -7.09
N HIS A 11 3.75 12.67 -6.41
CA HIS A 11 3.31 14.07 -6.43
C HIS A 11 3.39 14.68 -7.83
N ALA A 12 4.44 14.37 -8.60
CA ALA A 12 4.53 14.81 -9.98
C ALA A 12 3.37 14.29 -10.83
N ILE A 13 2.98 13.01 -10.67
CA ILE A 13 1.81 12.43 -11.35
C ILE A 13 0.51 13.12 -10.90
N ARG A 14 0.30 13.24 -9.58
CA ARG A 14 -0.86 13.92 -8.99
C ARG A 14 -1.04 15.33 -9.55
N ASP A 15 0.05 16.10 -9.57
CA ASP A 15 0.03 17.51 -9.93
C ASP A 15 -0.11 17.69 -11.45
N ALA A 16 0.52 16.83 -12.27
CA ALA A 16 0.34 16.81 -13.72
C ALA A 16 -1.12 16.53 -14.14
N ASN A 17 -1.84 15.75 -13.33
CA ASN A 17 -3.25 15.43 -13.57
C ASN A 17 -4.23 16.38 -12.84
N ALA A 18 -3.72 17.40 -12.14
CA ALA A 18 -4.52 18.29 -11.28
C ALA A 18 -5.38 17.55 -10.23
N TRP A 19 -4.90 16.40 -9.75
CA TRP A 19 -5.63 15.54 -8.81
C TRP A 19 -5.46 15.92 -7.36
N ARG A 20 -4.60 16.90 -7.05
CA ARG A 20 -4.33 17.33 -5.67
C ARG A 20 -5.60 17.64 -4.87
N ARG A 21 -6.63 18.23 -5.51
CA ARG A 21 -7.94 18.50 -4.87
C ARG A 21 -8.68 17.25 -4.37
N TYR A 22 -8.37 16.08 -4.91
CA TYR A 22 -8.98 14.80 -4.55
C TYR A 22 -8.18 14.02 -3.51
N HIS A 23 -6.89 14.35 -3.31
CA HIS A 23 -5.98 13.66 -2.42
C HIS A 23 -6.08 14.19 -0.97
N ASN A 24 -7.30 14.24 -0.42
CA ASN A 24 -7.46 14.44 1.02
C ASN A 24 -7.31 13.09 1.77
N PRO A 25 -6.98 13.10 3.08
CA PRO A 25 -6.73 11.87 3.83
C PRO A 25 -7.86 10.84 3.76
N LYS A 26 -9.13 11.28 3.82
CA LYS A 26 -10.30 10.39 3.72
C LYS A 26 -10.31 9.67 2.37
N ASN A 27 -10.14 10.41 1.27
CA ASN A 27 -10.18 9.84 -0.06
C ASN A 27 -9.02 8.88 -0.32
N LEU A 28 -7.81 9.20 0.16
CA LEU A 28 -6.64 8.32 0.01
C LEU A 28 -6.79 7.04 0.83
N ALA A 29 -7.34 7.12 2.04
CA ALA A 29 -7.65 5.93 2.84
C ALA A 29 -8.71 5.05 2.15
N MET A 30 -9.74 5.67 1.56
CA MET A 30 -10.73 4.95 0.77
C MET A 30 -10.12 4.29 -0.46
N ALA A 31 -9.26 5.00 -1.22
CA ALA A 31 -8.58 4.42 -2.37
C ALA A 31 -7.72 3.21 -1.97
N ALA A 32 -6.89 3.33 -0.93
CA ALA A 32 -6.12 2.20 -0.40
C ALA A 32 -7.00 1.00 0.00
N SER A 33 -8.23 1.25 0.51
CA SER A 33 -9.17 0.18 0.84
C SER A 33 -9.77 -0.51 -0.40
N VAL A 34 -9.92 0.21 -1.52
CA VAL A 34 -10.37 -0.35 -2.80
C VAL A 34 -9.27 -1.25 -3.36
N GLU A 35 -8.02 -0.81 -3.41
CA GLU A 35 -6.91 -1.66 -3.90
C GLU A 35 -6.70 -2.90 -3.03
N MET A 36 -6.93 -2.78 -1.71
CA MET A 36 -6.93 -3.95 -0.83
C MET A 36 -8.07 -4.92 -1.16
N ALA A 37 -9.24 -4.42 -1.58
CA ALA A 37 -10.33 -5.26 -2.04
C ALA A 37 -9.97 -5.96 -3.36
N GLU A 38 -9.33 -5.27 -4.30
CA GLU A 38 -8.82 -5.89 -5.55
C GLU A 38 -7.79 -7.00 -5.23
N LEU A 39 -6.88 -6.77 -4.28
CA LEU A 39 -6.00 -7.81 -3.77
C LEU A 39 -6.78 -8.99 -3.19
N VAL A 40 -7.83 -8.75 -2.39
CA VAL A 40 -8.68 -9.81 -1.81
C VAL A 40 -9.38 -10.62 -2.89
N GLU A 41 -9.84 -10.00 -3.98
CA GLU A 41 -10.53 -10.70 -5.07
C GLU A 41 -9.68 -11.80 -5.71
N ILE A 42 -8.36 -11.64 -5.74
CA ILE A 42 -7.42 -12.66 -6.23
C ILE A 42 -7.50 -13.95 -5.39
N PHE A 43 -7.78 -13.84 -4.10
CA PHE A 43 -7.74 -14.96 -3.15
C PHE A 43 -9.11 -15.45 -2.69
N GLN A 44 -10.17 -14.66 -2.84
CA GLN A 44 -11.45 -14.85 -2.12
C GLN A 44 -12.11 -16.24 -2.30
N TRP A 45 -11.89 -16.91 -3.43
CA TRP A 45 -12.45 -18.24 -3.73
C TRP A 45 -11.45 -19.39 -3.68
N LYS A 46 -10.21 -19.11 -3.27
CA LYS A 46 -9.13 -20.11 -3.23
C LYS A 46 -9.13 -20.84 -1.89
N SER A 47 -8.88 -22.15 -1.94
CA SER A 47 -8.42 -22.92 -0.77
C SER A 47 -7.00 -22.48 -0.35
N ASP A 48 -6.57 -22.85 0.86
CA ASP A 48 -5.20 -22.54 1.33
C ASP A 48 -4.11 -23.11 0.38
N ALA A 49 -4.32 -24.31 -0.16
CA ALA A 49 -3.39 -24.91 -1.12
C ALA A 49 -3.31 -24.11 -2.43
N GLU A 50 -4.44 -23.65 -2.95
CA GLU A 50 -4.49 -22.83 -4.18
C GLU A 50 -3.92 -21.43 -3.95
N ALA A 51 -4.18 -20.80 -2.79
CA ALA A 51 -3.65 -19.50 -2.43
C ALA A 51 -2.11 -19.49 -2.31
N ARG A 52 -1.50 -20.62 -1.96
CA ARG A 52 -0.03 -20.81 -1.95
C ARG A 52 0.56 -21.14 -3.32
N ALA A 53 -0.27 -21.57 -4.27
CA ALA A 53 0.15 -22.07 -5.58
C ALA A 53 -0.36 -21.18 -6.73
N LEU A 54 -0.29 -19.85 -6.56
CA LEU A 54 -0.69 -18.89 -7.59
C LEU A 54 0.06 -19.13 -8.91
N SER A 55 -0.69 -19.05 -10.02
CA SER A 55 -0.13 -18.97 -11.37
C SER A 55 0.78 -17.73 -11.52
N ALA A 56 1.57 -17.69 -12.59
CA ALA A 56 2.44 -16.53 -12.85
C ALA A 56 1.64 -15.23 -12.98
N THR A 57 0.51 -15.26 -13.69
CA THR A 57 -0.38 -14.11 -13.89
C THR A 57 -1.04 -13.64 -12.60
N GLU A 58 -1.53 -14.56 -11.76
CA GLU A 58 -2.13 -14.19 -10.47
C GLU A 58 -1.10 -13.57 -9.51
N ARG A 59 0.15 -14.04 -9.57
CA ARG A 59 1.25 -13.50 -8.76
C ARG A 59 1.68 -12.12 -9.22
N GLU A 60 1.70 -11.89 -10.53
CA GLU A 60 1.95 -10.57 -11.11
C GLU A 60 0.84 -9.59 -10.69
N HIS A 61 -0.43 -9.98 -10.84
CA HIS A 61 -1.58 -9.18 -10.42
C HIS A 61 -1.55 -8.88 -8.92
N ALA A 62 -1.30 -9.88 -8.06
CA ALA A 62 -1.16 -9.64 -6.63
C ALA A 62 0.00 -8.67 -6.30
N GLY A 63 1.08 -8.70 -7.09
CA GLY A 63 2.18 -7.75 -6.97
C GLY A 63 1.78 -6.32 -7.33
N GLN A 64 0.91 -6.14 -8.32
CA GLN A 64 0.34 -4.84 -8.71
C GLN A 64 -0.54 -4.29 -7.58
N GLU A 65 -1.50 -5.08 -7.10
CA GLU A 65 -2.41 -4.63 -6.03
C GLU A 65 -1.70 -4.32 -4.71
N ILE A 66 -0.68 -5.11 -4.34
CA ILE A 66 0.18 -4.81 -3.19
C ILE A 66 0.90 -3.47 -3.39
N ALA A 67 1.41 -3.20 -4.61
CA ALA A 67 2.05 -1.95 -4.91
C ALA A 67 1.07 -0.78 -4.83
N ASP A 68 -0.14 -0.91 -5.37
CA ASP A 68 -1.13 0.15 -5.36
C ASP A 68 -1.60 0.50 -3.93
N VAL A 69 -1.84 -0.50 -3.09
CA VAL A 69 -2.08 -0.28 -1.65
C VAL A 69 -0.92 0.51 -1.02
N LEU A 70 0.33 0.11 -1.25
CA LEU A 70 1.49 0.79 -0.68
C LEU A 70 1.62 2.23 -1.19
N LEU A 71 1.41 2.49 -2.47
CA LEU A 71 1.52 3.82 -3.06
C LEU A 71 0.44 4.77 -2.51
N TYR A 72 -0.79 4.29 -2.29
CA TYR A 72 -1.82 5.09 -1.63
C TYR A 72 -1.52 5.34 -0.15
N LEU A 73 -0.98 4.35 0.57
CA LEU A 73 -0.57 4.55 1.97
C LEU A 73 0.59 5.54 2.11
N LEU A 74 1.55 5.54 1.17
CA LEU A 74 2.62 6.53 1.13
C LEU A 74 2.06 7.94 0.90
N GLN A 75 1.17 8.11 -0.07
CA GLN A 75 0.52 9.40 -0.33
C GLN A 75 -0.31 9.86 0.88
N LEU A 76 -1.04 8.95 1.53
CA LEU A 76 -1.79 9.24 2.76
C LEU A 76 -0.85 9.70 3.88
N GLY A 77 0.26 9.00 4.08
CA GLY A 77 1.30 9.38 5.04
C GLY A 77 1.84 10.77 4.76
N SER A 78 2.09 11.10 3.49
CA SER A 78 2.56 12.43 3.10
C SER A 78 1.54 13.53 3.36
N GLU A 79 0.25 13.32 3.06
CA GLU A 79 -0.82 14.31 3.32
C GLU A 79 -1.12 14.47 4.83
N LEU A 80 -0.72 13.49 5.66
CA LEU A 80 -0.79 13.55 7.12
C LEU A 80 0.53 13.99 7.78
N GLU A 81 1.55 14.33 6.98
CA GLU A 81 2.89 14.72 7.46
C GLU A 81 3.55 13.66 8.35
N LEU A 82 3.31 12.38 8.06
CA LEU A 82 3.88 11.25 8.78
C LEU A 82 5.23 10.83 8.21
N ASP A 83 6.18 10.58 9.10
CA ASP A 83 7.36 9.78 8.78
C ASP A 83 6.96 8.29 8.77
N VAL A 84 6.56 7.82 7.59
CA VAL A 84 6.08 6.45 7.39
C VAL A 84 7.18 5.42 7.68
N GLU A 85 8.43 5.73 7.35
CA GLU A 85 9.56 4.83 7.62
C GLU A 85 9.73 4.63 9.13
N GLN A 86 9.76 5.73 9.89
CA GLN A 86 9.82 5.64 11.35
C GLN A 86 8.59 4.96 11.96
N ALA A 87 7.38 5.21 11.42
CA ALA A 87 6.17 4.54 11.89
C ALA A 87 6.25 3.01 11.70
N VAL A 88 6.75 2.54 10.54
CA VAL A 88 6.95 1.12 10.25
C VAL A 88 8.00 0.52 11.19
N LEU A 89 9.15 1.17 11.35
CA LEU A 89 10.23 0.69 12.22
C LEU A 89 9.79 0.61 13.69
N ALA A 90 9.09 1.63 14.17
CA ALA A 90 8.54 1.64 15.53
C ALA A 90 7.52 0.51 15.72
N LYS A 91 6.67 0.25 14.72
CA LYS A 91 5.68 -0.83 14.79
C LYS A 91 6.32 -2.22 14.74
N LEU A 92 7.38 -2.37 13.95
CA LEU A 92 8.17 -3.61 13.90
C LEU A 92 8.81 -3.90 15.25
N ALA A 93 9.48 -2.92 15.86
CA ALA A 93 10.07 -3.06 17.18
C ALA A 93 9.01 -3.39 18.27
N ASP A 94 7.79 -2.85 18.14
CA ASP A 94 6.67 -3.24 19.01
C ASP A 94 6.26 -4.70 18.84
N ASN A 95 6.16 -5.18 17.60
CA ASN A 95 5.82 -6.57 17.33
C ASN A 95 6.90 -7.53 17.84
N GLU A 96 8.17 -7.19 17.66
CA GLU A 96 9.30 -7.99 18.16
C GLU A 96 9.23 -8.14 19.69
N ARG A 97 9.02 -7.05 20.43
CA ARG A 97 8.85 -7.09 21.89
C ARG A 97 7.65 -7.93 22.34
N ARG A 98 6.58 -7.97 21.54
CA ARG A 98 5.30 -8.62 21.91
C ARG A 98 5.24 -10.10 21.55
N PHE A 99 5.90 -10.51 20.48
CA PHE A 99 5.68 -11.81 19.84
C PHE A 99 6.94 -12.64 19.61
N LEU A 100 8.14 -12.07 19.79
CA LEU A 100 9.38 -12.86 19.79
C LEU A 100 9.77 -13.28 21.22
N PRO A 101 10.37 -14.47 21.40
CA PRO A 101 10.90 -14.91 22.69
C PRO A 101 12.07 -14.05 23.18
#